data_AF-A0A392NAX6-F1
#
_entry.id   AF-A0A392NAX6-F1
#
_cell.length_a   1.000
_cell.length_b   1.000
_cell.length_c   1.000
_cell.angle_alpha   90.00
_cell.angle_beta   90.00
_cell.angle_gamma   90.00
#
_symmetry.space_group_name_H-M   'P 1'
#
loop_
_entity.id
_entity.type
_entity.pdbx_description
1 polymer ?
#
loop_
_entity_poly.entity_id
_entity_poly.type
_entity_poly.pdbx_seq_one_letter_code
_entity_poly.pdbx_strand_id
1 'polypeptide(L)'
;TMEVDKKKYITSDELKKHDKKGDLWISIQGKVYNVSDWGKDHPGGEVVLLNLAGQDVTDAFIAYHPGTAWKHLDQFFTGYYLEDFKVSEVSKDYRRLVSEFVKMGLFEKKEHVALFTLTSVAIMFSLVVYGVVGCTSIWAHLASGMLLGLLWMQSTYVGHDSGHYEVMSSPGYNKLAQIICGNCLTGISIAWWKWTHNAHHIACNSLDYDPDLQHIPVFAVSSRLFGSIKSYFYDRQLKFDALSRFLISYQHITFYPVLCFARLNLYLQTFLLLFSTRRNVPDRLYNIMGILVFWTWFPLLLSCLPSWSERLMYVLACFVVCSIQHLQFCLNHFAANVYVGPPSGNDWFEKQTAGTLDISCSKWMDWFFGGLQFQLEHHLFP
;
A
#
# COMPACT_ATOMS: atom_id res chain seq x y z
N THR A 1 -7.18 -13.93 51.14
CA THR A 1 -8.11 -14.57 50.19
C THR A 1 -7.97 -13.84 48.87
N MET A 2 -7.27 -14.43 47.90
CA MET A 2 -7.15 -13.86 46.56
C MET A 2 -8.52 -14.03 45.90
N GLU A 3 -9.24 -12.94 45.66
CA GLU A 3 -10.38 -12.96 44.74
C GLU A 3 -9.84 -13.48 43.40
N VAL A 4 -10.27 -14.68 43.02
CA VAL A 4 -10.04 -15.19 41.66
C VAL A 4 -10.84 -14.28 40.75
N ASP A 5 -10.15 -13.36 40.09
CA ASP A 5 -10.76 -12.36 39.20
C ASP A 5 -11.59 -13.11 38.15
N LYS A 6 -12.91 -13.05 38.31
CA LYS A 6 -13.84 -13.88 37.55
C LYS A 6 -13.85 -13.33 36.13
N LYS A 7 -13.33 -14.11 35.17
CA LYS A 7 -13.31 -13.73 33.75
C LYS A 7 -14.71 -13.26 33.33
N LYS A 8 -14.79 -12.05 32.79
CA LYS A 8 -16.02 -11.52 32.19
C LYS A 8 -16.07 -11.93 30.73
N TYR A 9 -17.25 -12.23 30.22
CA TYR A 9 -17.44 -12.69 28.85
C TYR A 9 -18.43 -11.80 28.11
N ILE A 10 -18.21 -11.66 26.80
CA ILE A 10 -19.19 -11.14 25.83
C ILE A 10 -19.27 -12.10 24.65
N THR A 11 -20.38 -12.06 23.93
CA THR A 11 -20.55 -12.81 22.67
C THR A 11 -19.95 -12.06 21.49
N SER A 12 -19.62 -12.75 20.39
CA SER A 12 -19.22 -12.09 19.14
C SER A 12 -20.28 -11.12 18.61
N ASP A 13 -21.57 -11.39 18.83
CA ASP A 13 -22.65 -10.50 18.41
C ASP A 13 -22.75 -9.23 19.25
N GLU A 14 -22.29 -9.27 20.51
CA GLU A 14 -22.08 -8.05 21.31
C GLU A 14 -20.87 -7.28 20.83
N LEU A 15 -19.74 -7.97 20.56
CA LEU A 15 -18.53 -7.33 20.03
C LEU A 15 -18.82 -6.58 18.72
N LYS A 16 -19.58 -7.17 17.80
CA LYS A 16 -19.98 -6.54 16.51
C LYS A 16 -20.71 -5.20 16.65
N LYS A 17 -21.27 -4.88 17.81
CA LYS A 17 -21.95 -3.58 18.03
C LYS A 17 -20.96 -2.43 18.20
N HIS A 18 -19.69 -2.75 18.49
CA HIS A 18 -18.60 -1.80 18.70
C HIS A 18 -17.77 -1.64 17.41
N ASP A 19 -18.43 -1.20 16.33
CA ASP A 19 -17.91 -1.17 14.96
C ASP A 19 -17.70 0.25 14.39
N LYS A 20 -17.67 1.29 15.23
CA LYS A 20 -17.69 2.69 14.76
C LYS A 20 -16.60 3.55 15.36
N LYS A 21 -16.38 4.70 14.73
CA LYS A 21 -15.50 5.74 15.28
C LYS A 21 -16.02 6.21 16.64
N GLY A 22 -15.16 6.16 17.65
CA GLY A 22 -15.51 6.48 19.05
C GLY A 22 -16.11 5.31 19.83
N ASP A 23 -16.40 4.18 19.18
CA ASP A 23 -16.81 2.93 19.81
C ASP A 23 -16.29 1.74 18.99
N LEU A 24 -14.97 1.51 19.10
CA LEU A 24 -14.20 0.58 18.28
C LEU A 24 -13.53 -0.46 19.17
N TRP A 25 -14.11 -1.66 19.20
CA TRP A 25 -13.54 -2.79 19.95
C TRP A 25 -13.11 -3.89 18.97
N ILE A 26 -12.08 -4.64 19.35
CA ILE A 26 -11.56 -5.78 18.60
C ILE A 26 -11.23 -6.92 19.55
N SER A 27 -11.20 -8.15 19.04
CA SER A 27 -10.68 -9.31 19.76
C SER A 27 -9.35 -9.77 19.20
N ILE A 28 -8.41 -10.12 20.08
CA ILE A 28 -7.15 -10.78 19.72
C ILE A 28 -6.94 -11.95 20.69
N GLN A 29 -6.86 -13.17 20.14
CA GLN A 29 -6.80 -14.42 20.88
C GLN A 29 -7.93 -14.58 21.90
N GLY A 30 -9.13 -14.13 21.54
CA GLY A 30 -10.33 -14.20 22.39
C GLY A 30 -10.34 -13.22 23.56
N LYS A 31 -9.35 -12.33 23.70
CA LYS A 31 -9.40 -11.18 24.62
C LYS A 31 -9.95 -9.98 23.88
N VAL A 32 -10.80 -9.19 24.53
CA VAL A 32 -11.45 -8.01 23.94
C VAL A 32 -10.72 -6.74 24.35
N TYR A 33 -10.45 -5.88 23.37
CA TYR A 33 -9.71 -4.63 23.53
C TYR A 33 -10.54 -3.45 23.02
N ASN A 34 -10.56 -2.36 23.79
CA ASN A 34 -11.15 -1.09 23.37
C ASN A 34 -10.01 -0.19 22.86
N VAL A 35 -10.02 0.09 21.56
CA VAL A 35 -9.00 0.93 20.89
C VAL A 35 -9.60 2.22 20.33
N SER A 36 -10.79 2.62 20.81
CA SER A 36 -11.54 3.78 20.32
C SER A 36 -10.73 5.07 20.33
N ASP A 37 -10.05 5.35 21.43
CA ASP A 37 -9.26 6.59 21.60
C ASP A 37 -7.90 6.50 20.90
N TRP A 38 -7.34 5.29 20.83
CA TRP A 38 -6.01 5.05 20.26
C TRP A 38 -6.00 4.96 18.73
N GLY A 39 -7.15 4.71 18.09
CA GLY A 39 -7.20 4.44 16.65
C GLY A 39 -6.58 5.53 15.77
N LYS A 40 -6.58 6.79 16.20
CA LYS A 40 -5.95 7.92 15.49
C LYS A 40 -4.42 7.92 15.57
N ASP A 41 -3.88 7.28 16.60
CA ASP A 41 -2.45 7.17 16.88
C ASP A 41 -1.86 5.83 16.41
N HIS A 42 -2.71 4.90 15.91
CA HIS A 42 -2.25 3.65 15.31
C HIS A 42 -1.33 3.95 14.11
N PRO A 43 -0.09 3.42 14.08
CA PRO A 43 0.86 3.71 13.01
C PRO A 43 0.41 3.30 11.60
N GLY A 44 -0.50 2.32 11.50
CA GLY A 44 -1.13 1.89 10.25
C GLY A 44 -2.31 2.75 9.81
N GLY A 45 -2.81 3.62 10.70
CA GLY A 45 -3.90 4.58 10.48
C GLY A 45 -5.28 4.08 10.93
N GLU A 46 -6.15 5.00 11.34
CA GLU A 46 -7.48 4.70 11.92
C GLU A 46 -8.37 3.81 11.02
N VAL A 47 -8.24 3.93 9.70
CA VAL A 47 -9.07 3.19 8.72
C VAL A 47 -8.86 1.69 8.82
N VAL A 48 -7.63 1.22 9.09
CA VAL A 48 -7.36 -0.22 9.17
C VAL A 48 -8.08 -0.87 10.34
N LEU A 49 -8.20 -0.15 11.46
CA LEU A 49 -8.91 -0.62 12.65
C LEU A 49 -10.41 -0.58 12.43
N LEU A 50 -10.93 0.50 11.83
CA LEU A 50 -12.36 0.64 11.54
C LEU A 50 -12.86 -0.45 10.60
N ASN A 51 -12.08 -0.83 9.60
CA ASN A 51 -12.44 -1.90 8.65
C ASN A 51 -12.60 -3.27 9.31
N LEU A 52 -11.97 -3.50 10.46
CA LEU A 52 -12.03 -4.76 11.22
C LEU A 52 -12.69 -4.60 12.59
N ALA A 53 -13.34 -3.46 12.85
CA ALA A 53 -13.97 -3.17 14.13
C ALA A 53 -15.12 -4.15 14.41
N GLY A 54 -15.27 -4.52 15.68
CA GLY A 54 -16.28 -5.48 16.12
C GLY A 54 -15.97 -6.94 15.77
N GLN A 55 -14.72 -7.27 15.42
CA GLN A 55 -14.32 -8.62 14.98
C GLN A 55 -13.15 -9.17 15.81
N ASP A 56 -12.94 -10.49 15.73
CA ASP A 56 -11.64 -11.07 16.08
C ASP A 56 -10.66 -10.86 14.91
N VAL A 57 -9.52 -10.27 15.22
CA VAL A 57 -8.52 -9.83 14.25
C VAL A 57 -7.18 -10.51 14.51
N THR A 58 -7.18 -11.67 15.17
CA THR A 58 -5.95 -12.34 15.61
C THR A 58 -4.99 -12.58 14.45
N ASP A 59 -5.48 -13.07 13.31
CA ASP A 59 -4.63 -13.41 12.17
C ASP A 59 -4.06 -12.16 11.49
N ALA A 60 -4.89 -11.12 11.30
CA ALA A 60 -4.42 -9.83 10.82
C ALA A 60 -3.40 -9.20 11.78
N PHE A 61 -3.62 -9.28 13.10
CA PHE A 61 -2.67 -8.77 14.08
C PHE A 61 -1.31 -9.49 13.97
N ILE A 62 -1.33 -10.82 13.84
CA ILE A 62 -0.13 -11.64 13.63
C ILE A 62 0.59 -11.27 12.33
N ALA A 63 -0.15 -11.00 11.25
CA ALA A 63 0.41 -10.66 9.94
C ALA A 63 1.22 -9.35 9.97
N TYR A 64 0.67 -8.29 10.57
CA TYR A 64 1.25 -6.94 10.45
C TYR A 64 2.11 -6.48 11.63
N HIS A 65 2.02 -7.15 12.79
CA HIS A 65 2.65 -6.63 14.00
C HIS A 65 3.84 -7.48 14.45
N PRO A 66 4.97 -6.84 14.79
CA PRO A 66 6.09 -7.55 15.38
C PRO A 66 5.75 -8.06 16.78
N GLY A 67 6.54 -9.03 17.27
CA GLY A 67 6.39 -9.60 18.62
C GLY A 67 6.38 -8.56 19.76
N THR A 68 7.00 -7.39 19.56
CA THR A 68 7.01 -6.29 20.53
C THR A 68 5.64 -5.63 20.69
N ALA A 69 4.77 -5.66 19.68
CA ALA A 69 3.45 -5.04 19.70
C ALA A 69 2.53 -5.67 20.76
N TRP A 70 2.69 -6.96 21.04
CA TRP A 70 1.90 -7.69 22.04
C TRP A 70 1.96 -7.06 23.43
N LYS A 71 3.10 -6.45 23.79
CA LYS A 71 3.30 -5.79 25.10
C LYS A 71 2.44 -4.56 25.30
N HIS A 72 1.92 -3.98 24.22
CA HIS A 72 1.07 -2.79 24.26
C HIS A 72 -0.42 -3.13 24.37
N LEU A 73 -0.82 -4.40 24.23
CA LEU A 73 -2.24 -4.77 24.24
C LEU A 73 -2.90 -4.64 25.62
N ASP A 74 -2.15 -4.89 26.70
CA ASP A 74 -2.70 -4.92 28.05
C ASP A 74 -3.32 -3.57 28.47
N GLN A 75 -2.83 -2.44 27.93
CA GLN A 75 -3.38 -1.11 28.21
C GLN A 75 -4.78 -0.87 27.62
N PHE A 76 -5.17 -1.68 26.62
CA PHE A 76 -6.47 -1.58 25.94
C PHE A 76 -7.45 -2.68 26.36
N PHE A 77 -7.00 -3.61 27.21
CA PHE A 77 -7.79 -4.77 27.59
C PHE A 77 -8.99 -4.35 28.43
N THR A 78 -10.19 -4.76 28.02
CA THR A 78 -11.44 -4.35 28.68
C THR A 78 -11.77 -5.21 29.91
N GLY A 79 -11.04 -6.31 30.12
CA GLY A 79 -11.38 -7.36 31.08
C GLY A 79 -12.33 -8.43 30.53
N TYR A 80 -12.87 -8.24 29.31
CA TYR A 80 -13.78 -9.19 28.68
C TYR A 80 -13.06 -10.18 27.76
N TYR A 81 -13.57 -11.40 27.74
CA TYR A 81 -13.19 -12.46 26.81
C TYR A 81 -14.36 -12.79 25.89
N LEU A 82 -14.08 -13.26 24.68
CA LEU A 82 -15.11 -13.80 23.80
C LEU A 82 -15.56 -15.17 24.29
N GLU A 83 -16.86 -15.32 24.52
CA GLU A 83 -17.48 -16.59 24.96
C GLU A 83 -17.40 -17.67 23.88
N ASP A 84 -17.64 -17.26 22.63
CA ASP A 84 -17.73 -18.10 21.45
C ASP A 84 -16.45 -18.08 20.59
N PHE A 85 -15.31 -17.72 21.20
CA PHE A 85 -14.01 -17.71 20.52
C PHE A 85 -13.65 -19.10 19.99
N LYS A 86 -13.43 -19.18 18.68
CA LYS A 86 -12.99 -20.39 17.98
C LYS A 86 -11.92 -20.04 16.97
N VAL A 87 -10.96 -20.94 16.81
CA VAL A 87 -9.91 -20.83 15.80
C VAL A 87 -10.18 -21.89 14.73
N SER A 88 -10.37 -21.45 13.49
CA SER A 88 -10.56 -22.35 12.34
C SER A 88 -9.28 -23.17 12.08
N GLU A 89 -9.39 -24.29 11.36
CA GLU A 89 -8.21 -25.06 10.97
C GLU A 89 -7.28 -24.25 10.06
N VAL A 90 -7.83 -23.44 9.15
CA VAL A 90 -7.05 -22.55 8.26
C VAL A 90 -6.26 -21.53 9.08
N SER A 91 -6.89 -20.90 10.08
CA SER A 91 -6.19 -19.97 10.98
C SER A 91 -5.08 -20.67 11.79
N LYS A 92 -5.30 -21.91 12.24
CA LYS A 92 -4.25 -22.70 12.92
C LYS A 92 -3.07 -22.97 12.00
N ASP A 93 -3.34 -23.37 10.75
CA ASP A 93 -2.31 -23.64 9.75
C ASP A 93 -1.53 -22.37 9.37
N TYR A 94 -2.22 -21.24 9.15
CA TYR A 94 -1.59 -19.94 8.91
C TYR A 94 -0.66 -19.54 10.07
N ARG A 95 -1.13 -19.63 11.31
CA ARG A 95 -0.31 -19.31 12.50
C ARG A 95 0.88 -20.26 12.66
N ARG A 96 0.73 -21.54 12.29
CA ARG A 96 1.84 -22.50 12.23
C ARG A 96 2.88 -22.05 11.21
N LEU A 97 2.46 -21.67 10.01
CA LEU A 97 3.33 -21.20 8.93
C LEU A 97 4.11 -19.94 9.35
N VAL A 98 3.44 -18.96 9.97
CA VAL A 98 4.12 -17.78 10.55
C VAL A 98 5.19 -18.21 11.54
N SER A 99 4.88 -19.15 12.45
CA SER A 99 5.84 -19.65 13.43
C SER A 99 7.05 -20.34 12.77
N GLU A 100 6.83 -21.11 11.70
CA GLU A 100 7.89 -21.77 10.94
C GLU A 100 8.79 -20.74 10.23
N PHE A 101 8.20 -19.74 9.58
CA PHE A 101 8.95 -18.68 8.91
C PHE A 101 9.78 -17.83 9.88
N VAL A 102 9.25 -17.56 11.08
CA VAL A 102 10.02 -16.94 12.18
C VAL A 102 11.20 -17.81 12.58
N LYS A 103 11.00 -19.13 12.78
CA LYS A 103 12.09 -20.07 13.14
C LYS A 103 13.15 -20.19 12.05
N MET A 104 12.76 -20.03 10.78
CA MET A 104 13.67 -20.02 9.63
C MET A 104 14.44 -18.71 9.46
N GLY A 105 14.14 -17.67 10.26
CA GLY A 105 14.77 -16.36 10.14
C GLY A 105 14.35 -15.57 8.90
N LEU A 106 13.19 -15.88 8.29
CA LEU A 106 12.76 -15.22 7.04
C LEU A 106 12.36 -13.75 7.23
N PHE A 107 12.04 -13.36 8.46
CA PHE A 107 11.75 -11.97 8.85
C PHE A 107 12.99 -11.20 9.34
N GLU A 108 14.18 -11.82 9.33
CA GLU A 108 15.41 -11.12 9.67
C GLU A 108 15.78 -10.09 8.60
N LYS A 109 16.25 -8.93 9.06
CA LYS A 109 16.58 -7.82 8.16
C LYS A 109 17.76 -8.18 7.26
N LYS A 110 17.57 -8.06 5.95
CA LYS A 110 18.61 -8.22 4.93
C LYS A 110 19.07 -6.87 4.39
N GLU A 111 19.75 -6.10 5.23
CA GLU A 111 20.15 -4.70 4.94
C GLU A 111 20.96 -4.55 3.64
N HIS A 112 21.71 -5.58 3.25
CA HIS A 112 22.48 -5.59 2.00
C HIS A 112 21.61 -5.46 0.75
N VAL A 113 20.36 -5.94 0.78
CA VAL A 113 19.41 -5.81 -0.35
C VAL A 113 19.01 -4.35 -0.51
N ALA A 114 18.60 -3.69 0.57
CA ALA A 114 18.25 -2.27 0.54
C ALA A 114 19.44 -1.42 0.09
N LEU A 115 20.65 -1.70 0.59
CA LEU A 115 21.87 -1.01 0.17
C LEU A 115 22.18 -1.20 -1.32
N PHE A 116 22.05 -2.43 -1.84
CA PHE A 116 22.26 -2.72 -3.26
C PHE A 116 21.27 -1.94 -4.13
N THR A 117 19.98 -1.96 -3.79
CA THR A 117 18.94 -1.25 -4.55
C THR A 117 19.15 0.26 -4.50
N LEU A 118 19.46 0.83 -3.33
CA LEU A 118 19.79 2.26 -3.19
C LEU A 118 21.02 2.66 -4.01
N THR A 119 22.05 1.80 -4.05
CA THR A 119 23.26 2.02 -4.86
C THR A 119 22.91 1.99 -6.35
N SER A 120 22.09 1.02 -6.78
CA SER A 120 21.58 0.94 -8.15
C SER A 120 20.82 2.20 -8.55
N VAL A 121 19.91 2.68 -7.68
CA VAL A 121 19.17 3.93 -7.86
C VAL A 121 20.11 5.13 -7.99
N ALA A 122 21.13 5.24 -7.14
CA ALA A 122 22.10 6.34 -7.20
C ALA A 122 22.93 6.33 -8.50
N ILE A 123 23.35 5.15 -8.97
CA ILE A 123 24.08 4.99 -10.23
C ILE A 123 23.17 5.40 -11.40
N MET A 124 21.95 4.87 -11.46
CA MET A 124 20.98 5.24 -12.50
C MET A 124 20.71 6.75 -12.49
N PHE A 125 20.56 7.37 -11.32
CA PHE A 125 20.34 8.81 -11.21
C PHE A 125 21.51 9.61 -11.78
N SER A 126 22.73 9.19 -11.45
CA SER A 126 23.96 9.83 -11.94
C SER A 126 24.07 9.74 -13.47
N LEU A 127 23.73 8.58 -14.04
CA LEU A 127 23.70 8.36 -15.48
C LEU A 127 22.62 9.20 -16.17
N VAL A 128 21.43 9.34 -15.55
CA VAL A 128 20.36 10.20 -16.05
C VAL A 128 20.80 11.65 -16.08
N VAL A 129 21.40 12.16 -15.00
CA VAL A 129 21.89 13.54 -14.93
C VAL A 129 22.98 13.78 -15.97
N TYR A 130 23.96 12.87 -16.08
CA TYR A 130 25.00 12.95 -17.11
C TYR A 130 24.40 12.92 -18.52
N GLY A 131 23.45 12.02 -18.78
CA GLY A 131 22.83 11.88 -20.08
C GLY A 131 22.00 13.08 -20.51
N VAL A 132 21.44 13.85 -19.58
CA VAL A 132 20.69 15.09 -19.87
C VAL A 132 21.59 16.32 -19.95
N VAL A 133 22.59 16.46 -19.07
CA VAL A 133 23.41 17.68 -18.97
C VAL A 133 24.69 17.59 -19.80
N GLY A 134 25.27 16.40 -19.92
CA GLY A 134 26.55 16.16 -20.58
C GLY A 134 26.46 15.77 -22.06
N CYS A 135 25.27 15.41 -22.55
CA CYS A 135 25.05 15.00 -23.93
C CYS A 135 24.21 16.03 -24.69
N THR A 136 24.30 16.00 -26.02
CA THR A 136 23.48 16.83 -26.93
C THR A 136 22.55 16.01 -27.81
N SER A 137 22.69 14.68 -27.79
CA SER A 137 21.92 13.77 -28.62
C SER A 137 20.52 13.54 -28.06
N ILE A 138 19.50 13.79 -28.88
CA ILE A 138 18.09 13.45 -28.57
C ILE A 138 17.92 11.99 -28.13
N TRP A 139 18.69 11.05 -28.70
CA TRP A 139 18.62 9.64 -28.34
C TRP A 139 19.20 9.38 -26.94
N ALA A 140 20.24 10.13 -26.56
CA ALA A 140 20.79 10.06 -25.21
C ALA A 140 19.80 10.64 -24.19
N HIS A 141 19.12 11.73 -24.52
CA HIS A 141 18.04 12.29 -23.69
C HIS A 141 16.89 11.29 -23.54
N LEU A 142 16.43 10.68 -24.64
CA LEU A 142 15.34 9.71 -24.62
C LEU A 142 15.70 8.48 -23.79
N ALA A 143 16.91 7.91 -23.97
CA ALA A 143 17.40 6.80 -23.17
C ALA A 143 17.51 7.17 -21.69
N SER A 144 17.91 8.40 -21.37
CA SER A 144 17.94 8.91 -19.99
C SER A 144 16.54 9.02 -19.39
N GLY A 145 15.54 9.43 -20.18
CA GLY A 145 14.14 9.45 -19.72
C GLY A 145 13.62 8.03 -19.44
N MET A 146 13.91 7.07 -20.31
CA MET A 146 13.58 5.66 -20.07
C MET A 146 14.26 5.12 -18.81
N LEU A 147 15.55 5.42 -18.61
CA LEU A 147 16.31 5.02 -17.42
C LEU A 147 15.74 5.67 -16.15
N LEU A 148 15.28 6.92 -16.21
CA LEU A 148 14.61 7.57 -15.08
C LEU A 148 13.27 6.87 -14.74
N GLY A 149 12.54 6.38 -15.74
CA GLY A 149 11.36 5.54 -15.53
C GLY A 149 11.68 4.26 -14.75
N LEU A 150 12.75 3.54 -15.13
CA LEU A 150 13.23 2.36 -14.39
C LEU A 150 13.71 2.70 -12.98
N LEU A 151 14.39 3.84 -12.82
CA LEU A 151 14.83 4.34 -11.54
C LEU A 151 13.64 4.56 -10.60
N TRP A 152 12.56 5.17 -11.08
CA TRP A 152 11.36 5.37 -10.27
C TRP A 152 10.74 4.04 -9.81
N MET A 153 10.79 3.00 -10.63
CA MET A 153 10.33 1.66 -10.22
C MET A 153 11.18 1.14 -9.05
N GLN A 154 12.50 1.09 -9.23
CA GLN A 154 13.43 0.62 -8.19
C GLN A 154 13.33 1.43 -6.89
N SER A 155 13.24 2.76 -7.02
CA SER A 155 13.04 3.66 -5.89
C SER A 155 11.72 3.36 -5.16
N THR A 156 10.65 3.11 -5.90
CA THR A 156 9.34 2.83 -5.30
C THR A 156 9.33 1.50 -4.56
N TYR A 157 10.08 0.48 -4.99
CA TYR A 157 10.20 -0.77 -4.24
C TYR A 157 10.85 -0.56 -2.86
N VAL A 158 11.91 0.26 -2.79
CA VAL A 158 12.51 0.62 -1.48
C VAL A 158 11.51 1.42 -0.63
N GLY A 159 10.79 2.36 -1.23
CA GLY A 159 9.73 3.12 -0.55
C GLY A 159 8.61 2.23 -0.01
N HIS A 160 8.19 1.25 -0.80
CA HIS A 160 7.19 0.24 -0.47
C HIS A 160 7.62 -0.61 0.73
N ASP A 161 8.77 -1.28 0.63
CA ASP A 161 9.22 -2.21 1.65
C ASP A 161 9.54 -1.49 2.97
N SER A 162 10.18 -0.32 2.88
CA SER A 162 10.42 0.52 4.06
C SER A 162 9.13 1.08 4.65
N GLY A 163 8.05 1.16 3.87
CA GLY A 163 6.74 1.63 4.31
C GLY A 163 5.98 0.60 5.16
N HIS A 164 6.21 -0.69 4.90
CA HIS A 164 5.69 -1.83 5.67
C HIS A 164 6.60 -2.21 6.84
N TYR A 165 7.89 -2.39 6.57
CA TYR A 165 8.88 -2.91 7.52
C TYR A 165 10.06 -1.98 7.74
N GLU A 166 10.77 -2.24 8.83
CA GLU A 166 12.07 -1.63 9.05
C GLU A 166 13.16 -2.38 8.29
N VAL A 167 13.32 -2.06 7.01
CA VAL A 167 14.32 -2.69 6.12
C VAL A 167 15.73 -2.12 6.28
N MET A 168 15.85 -1.00 6.99
CA MET A 168 17.11 -0.34 7.32
C MET A 168 17.57 -0.69 8.74
N SER A 169 18.81 -0.33 9.06
CA SER A 169 19.44 -0.62 10.37
C SER A 169 18.84 0.12 11.55
N SER A 170 18.06 1.18 11.32
CA SER A 170 17.33 1.89 12.38
C SER A 170 16.02 2.51 11.86
N PRO A 171 15.06 2.82 12.75
CA PRO A 171 13.82 3.50 12.38
C PRO A 171 14.06 4.86 11.71
N GLY A 172 15.10 5.59 12.14
CA GLY A 172 15.47 6.88 11.57
C GLY A 172 15.98 6.76 10.13
N TYR A 173 16.85 5.79 9.86
CA TYR A 173 17.31 5.52 8.49
C TYR A 173 16.19 4.96 7.62
N ASN A 174 15.28 4.16 8.18
CA ASN A 174 14.11 3.66 7.45
C ASN A 174 13.20 4.81 7.01
N LYS A 175 12.92 5.76 7.91
CA LYS A 175 12.17 6.98 7.59
C LYS A 175 12.89 7.86 6.56
N LEU A 176 14.22 7.96 6.62
CA LEU A 176 14.99 8.68 5.62
C LEU A 176 14.86 8.01 4.23
N ALA A 177 14.99 6.69 4.16
CA ALA A 177 14.81 5.92 2.93
C ALA A 177 13.39 6.11 2.36
N GLN A 178 12.35 6.05 3.21
CA GLN A 178 10.97 6.35 2.84
C GLN A 178 10.83 7.73 2.19
N ILE A 179 11.37 8.79 2.80
CA ILE A 179 11.24 10.16 2.26
C ILE A 179 12.07 10.34 0.98
N ILE A 180 13.29 9.81 0.91
CA ILE A 180 14.13 9.93 -0.29
C ILE A 180 13.48 9.16 -1.46
N CYS A 181 13.21 7.87 -1.25
CA CYS A 181 12.77 6.98 -2.31
C CYS A 181 11.29 7.13 -2.65
N GLY A 182 10.47 7.39 -1.62
CA GLY A 182 9.03 7.55 -1.74
C GLY A 182 8.60 8.96 -2.15
N ASN A 183 9.37 10.01 -1.80
CA ASN A 183 9.01 11.41 -2.08
C ASN A 183 10.02 12.16 -2.95
N CYS A 184 11.29 12.27 -2.54
CA CYS A 184 12.26 13.14 -3.23
C CYS A 184 12.54 12.68 -4.67
N LEU A 185 12.63 11.37 -4.89
CA LEU A 185 12.94 10.80 -6.20
C LEU A 185 11.71 10.65 -7.09
N THR A 186 10.53 10.47 -6.51
CA THR A 186 9.32 10.05 -7.23
C THR A 186 8.24 11.12 -7.28
N GLY A 187 8.20 12.07 -6.35
CA GLY A 187 7.16 13.10 -6.26
C GLY A 187 5.83 12.61 -5.66
N ILE A 188 5.80 11.40 -5.10
CA ILE A 188 4.63 10.81 -4.45
C ILE A 188 4.81 10.97 -2.93
N SER A 189 3.75 11.06 -2.14
CA SER A 189 3.90 11.11 -0.68
C SER A 189 3.90 9.70 -0.11
N ILE A 190 4.95 9.32 0.63
CA ILE A 190 4.95 8.05 1.36
C ILE A 190 3.82 8.00 2.39
N ALA A 191 3.42 9.14 2.98
CA ALA A 191 2.25 9.18 3.85
C ALA A 191 0.94 8.91 3.09
N TRP A 192 0.82 9.36 1.83
CA TRP A 192 -0.33 9.02 0.99
C TRP A 192 -0.34 7.55 0.64
N TRP A 193 0.81 7.04 0.19
CA TRP A 193 0.95 5.63 -0.14
C TRP A 193 0.63 4.74 1.06
N LYS A 194 1.19 4.99 2.25
CA LYS A 194 0.88 4.21 3.46
C LYS A 194 -0.61 4.26 3.81
N TRP A 195 -1.24 5.42 3.68
CA TRP A 195 -2.65 5.59 4.00
C TRP A 195 -3.56 4.76 3.09
N THR A 196 -3.34 4.76 1.78
CA THR A 196 -4.15 3.97 0.83
C THR A 196 -3.76 2.51 0.86
N HIS A 197 -2.46 2.21 0.84
CA HIS A 197 -1.94 0.87 0.70
C HIS A 197 -2.21 0.01 1.94
N ASN A 198 -2.11 0.56 3.16
CA ASN A 198 -2.52 -0.19 4.36
C ASN A 198 -4.02 -0.53 4.34
N ALA A 199 -4.86 0.34 3.78
CA ALA A 199 -6.28 0.04 3.64
C ALA A 199 -6.55 -1.02 2.57
N HIS A 200 -5.81 -0.98 1.46
CA HIS A 200 -5.80 -2.04 0.44
C HIS A 200 -5.44 -3.40 1.06
N HIS A 201 -4.34 -3.47 1.81
CA HIS A 201 -3.90 -4.68 2.52
C HIS A 201 -4.98 -5.30 3.42
N ILE A 202 -5.70 -4.47 4.18
CA ILE A 202 -6.78 -4.94 5.04
C ILE A 202 -8.03 -5.34 4.26
N ALA A 203 -8.35 -4.62 3.20
CA ALA A 203 -9.58 -4.78 2.43
C ALA A 203 -9.37 -5.36 1.03
N CYS A 204 -8.28 -6.12 0.82
CA CYS A 204 -7.76 -6.47 -0.50
C CYS A 204 -8.87 -6.97 -1.44
N ASN A 205 -9.01 -6.32 -2.60
CA ASN A 205 -10.01 -6.63 -3.63
C ASN A 205 -11.50 -6.46 -3.22
N SER A 206 -11.78 -5.74 -2.13
CA SER A 206 -13.13 -5.25 -1.82
C SER A 206 -13.47 -4.05 -2.70
N LEU A 207 -14.51 -4.15 -3.54
CA LEU A 207 -14.88 -3.07 -4.47
C LEU A 207 -15.29 -1.77 -3.77
N ASP A 208 -15.81 -1.85 -2.53
CA ASP A 208 -16.34 -0.72 -1.75
C ASP A 208 -15.42 -0.25 -0.61
N TYR A 209 -14.44 -1.06 -0.18
CA TYR A 209 -13.50 -0.70 0.90
C TYR A 209 -12.06 -0.51 0.43
N ASP A 210 -11.63 -1.19 -0.63
CA ASP A 210 -10.27 -1.11 -1.14
C ASP A 210 -10.10 0.15 -2.02
N PRO A 211 -9.25 1.12 -1.67
CA PRO A 211 -9.03 2.30 -2.49
C PRO A 211 -8.43 2.00 -3.87
N ASP A 212 -7.73 0.87 -4.01
CA ASP A 212 -6.94 0.54 -5.19
C ASP A 212 -7.77 -0.09 -6.31
N LEU A 213 -9.08 -0.32 -6.11
CA LEU A 213 -10.02 -0.81 -7.14
C LEU A 213 -11.00 0.29 -7.62
N GLN A 214 -10.91 1.51 -7.08
CA GLN A 214 -11.97 2.52 -7.19
C GLN A 214 -11.73 3.53 -8.33
N HIS A 215 -11.69 3.02 -9.56
CA HIS A 215 -11.28 3.77 -10.75
C HIS A 215 -12.40 4.39 -11.57
N ILE A 216 -13.66 4.30 -11.12
CA ILE A 216 -14.78 5.00 -11.75
C ILE A 216 -14.48 6.51 -11.78
N PRO A 217 -14.62 7.19 -12.94
CA PRO A 217 -15.33 6.75 -14.16
C PRO A 217 -14.46 6.11 -15.26
N VAL A 218 -13.15 5.95 -15.05
CA VAL A 218 -12.20 5.59 -16.11
C VAL A 218 -12.16 4.09 -16.38
N PHE A 219 -12.08 3.29 -15.32
CA PHE A 219 -12.02 1.83 -15.41
C PHE A 219 -13.03 1.14 -14.50
N ALA A 220 -13.44 -0.06 -14.91
CA ALA A 220 -14.19 -0.97 -14.07
C ALA A 220 -13.53 -2.35 -14.10
N VAL A 221 -12.97 -2.74 -12.95
CA VAL A 221 -12.35 -4.06 -12.72
C VAL A 221 -13.38 -5.17 -12.52
N SER A 222 -14.65 -4.81 -12.36
CA SER A 222 -15.76 -5.76 -12.21
C SER A 222 -17.06 -5.16 -12.74
N SER A 223 -17.91 -6.01 -13.34
CA SER A 223 -19.25 -5.64 -13.77
C SER A 223 -20.16 -5.19 -12.63
N ARG A 224 -19.84 -5.56 -11.37
CA ARG A 224 -20.56 -5.09 -10.17
C ARG A 224 -20.52 -3.57 -10.02
N LEU A 225 -19.46 -2.91 -10.52
CA LEU A 225 -19.36 -1.44 -10.49
C LEU A 225 -20.41 -0.75 -11.38
N PHE A 226 -21.05 -1.47 -12.31
CA PHE A 226 -22.09 -0.90 -13.17
C PHE A 226 -23.39 -0.58 -12.40
N GLY A 227 -23.55 -1.16 -11.21
CA GLY A 227 -24.68 -0.87 -10.31
C GLY A 227 -24.55 0.43 -9.51
N SER A 228 -23.41 1.14 -9.60
CA SER A 228 -22.98 2.19 -8.67
C SER A 228 -22.87 1.69 -7.22
N ILE A 229 -21.73 1.94 -6.58
CA ILE A 229 -21.48 1.53 -5.19
C ILE A 229 -20.97 2.69 -4.34
N LYS A 230 -21.10 2.60 -3.02
CA LYS A 230 -20.47 3.55 -2.11
C LYS A 230 -19.02 3.12 -1.88
N SER A 231 -18.08 4.05 -2.02
CA SER A 231 -16.73 3.92 -1.45
C SER A 231 -16.78 4.29 0.02
N TYR A 232 -16.48 3.34 0.90
CA TYR A 232 -16.36 3.59 2.33
C TYR A 232 -15.01 4.25 2.68
N PHE A 233 -13.96 3.99 1.91
CA PHE A 233 -12.65 4.61 2.10
C PHE A 233 -12.63 6.12 1.81
N TYR A 234 -13.15 6.52 0.64
CA TYR A 234 -13.23 7.93 0.23
C TYR A 234 -14.53 8.62 0.67
N ASP A 235 -15.46 7.88 1.28
CA ASP A 235 -16.81 8.34 1.64
C ASP A 235 -17.52 9.06 0.48
N ARG A 236 -17.53 8.42 -0.70
CA ARG A 236 -18.16 8.95 -1.92
C ARG A 236 -18.89 7.87 -2.69
N GLN A 237 -19.84 8.26 -3.53
CA GLN A 237 -20.49 7.31 -4.45
C GLN A 237 -19.66 7.15 -5.73
N LEU A 238 -19.32 5.92 -6.09
CA LEU A 238 -18.76 5.53 -7.37
C LEU A 238 -19.91 5.37 -8.36
N LYS A 239 -20.36 6.49 -8.95
CA LYS A 239 -21.53 6.53 -9.83
C LYS A 239 -21.18 5.98 -11.21
N PHE A 240 -21.95 5.01 -11.68
CA PHE A 240 -21.88 4.53 -13.06
C PHE A 240 -22.86 5.32 -13.94
N ASP A 241 -22.43 6.52 -14.33
CA ASP A 241 -23.19 7.44 -15.16
C ASP A 241 -22.87 7.30 -16.66
N ALA A 242 -23.43 8.20 -17.49
CA ALA A 242 -23.23 8.18 -18.94
C ALA A 242 -21.75 8.35 -19.33
N LEU A 243 -20.99 9.19 -18.60
CA LEU A 243 -19.56 9.38 -18.83
C LEU A 243 -18.79 8.09 -18.51
N SER A 244 -19.10 7.46 -17.37
CA SER A 244 -18.51 6.18 -16.96
C SER A 244 -18.78 5.11 -18.02
N ARG A 245 -20.03 4.98 -18.47
CA ARG A 245 -20.41 4.04 -19.53
C ARG A 245 -19.61 4.27 -20.81
N PHE A 246 -19.45 5.52 -21.23
CA PHE A 246 -18.66 5.86 -22.42
C PHE A 246 -17.19 5.44 -22.25
N LEU A 247 -16.51 5.92 -21.21
CA LEU A 247 -15.08 5.65 -21.00
C LEU A 247 -14.79 4.14 -20.83
N ILE A 248 -15.61 3.46 -20.04
CA ILE A 248 -15.45 2.03 -19.74
C ILE A 248 -15.73 1.16 -20.96
N SER A 249 -16.62 1.57 -21.88
CA SER A 249 -16.83 0.84 -23.14
C SER A 249 -15.56 0.77 -24.00
N TYR A 250 -14.65 1.74 -23.85
CA TYR A 250 -13.37 1.78 -24.56
C TYR A 250 -12.18 1.35 -23.71
N GLN A 251 -12.39 0.92 -22.44
CA GLN A 251 -11.28 0.58 -21.53
C GLN A 251 -10.32 -0.45 -22.11
N HIS A 252 -10.82 -1.40 -22.91
CA HIS A 252 -10.01 -2.44 -23.55
C HIS A 252 -8.93 -1.88 -24.51
N ILE A 253 -9.11 -0.67 -25.04
CA ILE A 253 -8.12 0.03 -25.88
C ILE A 253 -7.40 1.12 -25.07
N THR A 254 -8.11 1.79 -24.16
CA THR A 254 -7.55 2.92 -23.39
C THR A 254 -6.76 2.49 -22.16
N PHE A 255 -6.78 1.21 -21.76
CA PHE A 255 -6.09 0.68 -20.58
C PHE A 255 -4.61 1.06 -20.55
N TYR A 256 -3.83 0.61 -21.53
CA TYR A 256 -2.38 0.89 -21.57
C TYR A 256 -2.06 2.38 -21.73
N PRO A 257 -2.72 3.15 -22.64
CA PRO A 257 -2.50 4.60 -22.70
C PRO A 257 -2.76 5.32 -21.38
N VAL A 258 -3.83 4.99 -20.67
CA VAL A 258 -4.15 5.61 -19.38
C VAL A 258 -3.13 5.22 -18.31
N LEU A 259 -2.63 3.97 -18.30
CA LEU A 259 -1.58 3.54 -17.37
C LEU A 259 -0.30 4.37 -17.52
N CYS A 260 0.08 4.76 -18.74
CA CYS A 260 1.21 5.67 -18.98
C CYS A 260 1.06 7.00 -18.21
N PHE A 261 -0.18 7.47 -18.02
CA PHE A 261 -0.45 8.75 -17.33
C PHE A 261 -1.02 8.57 -15.91
N ALA A 262 -1.21 7.34 -15.42
CA ALA A 262 -1.80 7.06 -14.11
C ALA A 262 -1.03 7.75 -12.97
N ARG A 263 0.28 7.95 -13.14
CA ARG A 263 1.14 8.68 -12.21
C ARG A 263 0.69 10.12 -11.93
N LEU A 264 0.04 10.79 -12.90
CA LEU A 264 -0.52 12.12 -12.68
C LEU A 264 -1.60 12.12 -11.60
N ASN A 265 -2.42 11.06 -11.55
CA ASN A 265 -3.38 10.89 -10.47
C ASN A 265 -2.66 10.70 -9.12
N LEU A 266 -1.56 9.94 -9.07
CA LEU A 266 -0.79 9.76 -7.83
C LEU A 266 -0.21 11.09 -7.30
N TYR A 267 0.25 11.97 -8.20
CA TYR A 267 0.65 13.33 -7.83
C TYR A 267 -0.51 14.15 -7.28
N LEU A 268 -1.67 14.14 -7.96
CA LEU A 268 -2.86 14.84 -7.49
C LEU A 268 -3.29 14.35 -6.10
N GLN A 269 -3.35 13.02 -5.90
CA GLN A 269 -3.73 12.44 -4.61
C GLN A 269 -2.75 12.79 -3.49
N THR A 270 -1.45 12.82 -3.81
CA THR A 270 -0.40 13.29 -2.92
C THR A 270 -0.67 14.72 -2.44
N PHE A 271 -0.94 15.65 -3.36
CA PHE A 271 -1.26 17.04 -3.00
C PHE A 271 -2.57 17.15 -2.20
N LEU A 272 -3.62 16.44 -2.63
CA LEU A 272 -4.91 16.45 -1.94
C LEU A 272 -4.79 15.98 -0.49
N LEU A 273 -3.97 14.95 -0.21
CA LEU A 273 -3.75 14.51 1.17
C LEU A 273 -2.91 15.52 1.96
N LEU A 274 -1.75 15.93 1.44
CA LEU A 274 -0.79 16.75 2.19
C LEU A 274 -1.33 18.13 2.54
N PHE A 275 -2.17 18.71 1.67
CA PHE A 275 -2.83 20.00 1.91
C PHE A 275 -4.25 19.88 2.47
N SER A 276 -4.69 18.67 2.82
CA SER A 276 -5.98 18.49 3.50
C SER A 276 -5.92 19.06 4.91
N THR A 277 -6.88 19.93 5.23
CA THR A 277 -7.12 20.41 6.59
C THR A 277 -7.96 19.43 7.42
N ARG A 278 -8.56 18.41 6.79
CA ARG A 278 -9.49 17.49 7.43
C ARG A 278 -8.84 16.22 7.98
N ARG A 279 -7.63 15.89 7.53
CA ARG A 279 -6.92 14.66 7.92
C ARG A 279 -5.69 15.01 8.73
N ASN A 280 -5.39 14.21 9.75
CA ASN A 280 -4.07 14.21 10.35
C ASN A 280 -3.13 13.41 9.44
N VAL A 281 -1.99 13.98 9.09
CA VAL A 281 -1.02 13.32 8.20
C VAL A 281 0.29 13.16 8.98
N PRO A 282 0.71 11.92 9.28
CA PRO A 282 1.98 11.67 9.94
C PRO A 282 3.12 12.33 9.17
N ASP A 283 4.01 13.03 9.88
CA ASP A 283 5.21 13.62 9.29
C ASP A 283 4.93 14.54 8.09
N ARG A 284 3.81 15.29 8.14
CA ARG A 284 3.36 16.17 7.04
C ARG A 284 4.48 17.08 6.52
N LEU A 285 5.24 17.72 7.42
CA LEU A 285 6.30 18.63 7.02
C LEU A 285 7.39 17.91 6.21
N TYR A 286 7.88 16.76 6.68
CA TYR A 286 8.87 15.97 5.96
C TYR A 286 8.34 15.51 4.60
N ASN A 287 7.08 15.12 4.52
CA ASN A 287 6.47 14.72 3.26
C ASN A 287 6.38 15.88 2.27
N ILE A 288 5.97 17.07 2.73
CA ILE A 288 5.93 18.30 1.93
C ILE A 288 7.33 18.66 1.44
N MET A 289 8.33 18.66 2.33
CA MET A 289 9.71 18.94 1.95
C MET A 289 10.22 17.94 0.90
N GLY A 290 9.93 16.66 1.08
CA GLY A 290 10.33 15.62 0.12
C GLY A 290 9.72 15.82 -1.26
N ILE A 291 8.42 16.10 -1.36
CA ILE A 291 7.81 16.36 -2.68
C ILE A 291 8.31 17.68 -3.28
N LEU A 292 8.62 18.71 -2.47
CA LEU A 292 9.21 19.95 -2.96
C LEU A 292 10.59 19.72 -3.59
N VAL A 293 11.39 18.80 -3.05
CA VAL A 293 12.66 18.39 -3.68
C VAL A 293 12.39 17.86 -5.09
N PHE A 294 11.44 16.93 -5.25
CA PHE A 294 11.06 16.40 -6.57
C PHE A 294 10.62 17.49 -7.55
N TRP A 295 9.68 18.32 -7.12
CA TRP A 295 9.13 19.42 -7.92
C TRP A 295 10.11 20.57 -8.14
N THR A 296 11.32 20.48 -7.58
CA THR A 296 12.44 21.38 -7.88
C THR A 296 13.41 20.74 -8.86
N TRP A 297 14.00 19.59 -8.52
CA TRP A 297 15.06 19.01 -9.35
C TRP A 297 14.54 18.50 -10.70
N PHE A 298 13.33 17.93 -10.75
CA PHE A 298 12.83 17.34 -12.00
C PHE A 298 12.53 18.42 -13.06
N PRO A 299 11.82 19.52 -12.75
CA PRO A 299 11.69 20.63 -13.70
C PRO A 299 13.02 21.29 -14.07
N LEU A 300 13.97 21.40 -13.13
CA LEU A 300 15.31 21.92 -13.43
C LEU A 300 16.05 21.01 -14.42
N LEU A 301 15.99 19.69 -14.23
CA LEU A 301 16.58 18.73 -15.17
C LEU A 301 15.94 18.86 -16.57
N LEU A 302 14.61 18.96 -16.64
CA LEU A 302 13.91 19.18 -17.90
C LEU A 302 14.28 20.52 -18.57
N SER A 303 14.61 21.56 -17.78
CA SER A 303 15.00 22.85 -18.33
C SER A 303 16.33 22.81 -19.10
N CYS A 304 17.19 21.83 -18.80
CA CYS A 304 18.45 21.58 -19.50
C CYS A 304 18.25 20.99 -20.90
N LEU A 305 17.08 20.41 -21.20
CA LEU A 305 16.77 19.90 -22.54
C LEU A 305 16.52 21.04 -23.52
N PRO A 306 17.01 20.92 -24.78
CA PRO A 306 17.17 22.04 -25.71
C PRO A 306 15.84 22.57 -26.28
N SER A 307 14.79 21.75 -26.32
CA SER A 307 13.52 22.11 -26.95
C SER A 307 12.30 21.59 -26.17
N TRP A 308 11.14 22.23 -26.36
CA TRP A 308 9.89 21.78 -25.75
C TRP A 308 9.44 20.40 -26.24
N SER A 309 9.71 20.06 -27.50
CA SER A 309 9.41 18.72 -28.04
C SER A 309 10.25 17.65 -27.33
N GLU A 310 11.55 17.89 -27.13
CA GLU A 310 12.41 16.96 -26.39
C GLU A 310 12.00 16.80 -24.92
N ARG A 311 11.62 17.90 -24.26
CA ARG A 311 11.06 17.85 -22.89
C ARG A 311 9.83 16.97 -22.82
N LEU A 312 8.91 17.12 -23.78
CA LEU A 312 7.71 16.31 -23.85
C LEU A 312 8.05 14.83 -24.10
N MET A 313 8.90 14.53 -25.08
CA MET A 313 9.33 13.16 -25.37
C MET A 313 10.03 12.51 -24.17
N TYR A 314 10.88 13.25 -23.46
CA TYR A 314 11.55 12.78 -22.26
C TYR A 314 10.55 12.40 -21.17
N VAL A 315 9.59 13.29 -20.85
CA VAL A 315 8.55 13.02 -19.84
C VAL A 315 7.70 11.81 -20.24
N LEU A 316 7.29 11.73 -21.50
CA LEU A 316 6.52 10.59 -22.02
C LEU A 316 7.31 9.28 -21.89
N ALA A 317 8.61 9.27 -22.20
CA ALA A 317 9.45 8.10 -22.03
C ALA A 317 9.56 7.65 -20.56
N CYS A 318 9.71 8.60 -19.63
CA CYS A 318 9.71 8.29 -18.19
C CYS A 318 8.40 7.61 -17.77
N PHE A 319 7.28 8.17 -18.24
CA PHE A 319 5.92 7.75 -17.88
C PHE A 319 5.57 6.37 -18.45
N VAL A 320 5.88 6.13 -19.72
CA VAL A 320 5.65 4.84 -20.40
C VAL A 320 6.49 3.74 -19.76
N VAL A 321 7.76 3.99 -19.43
CA VAL A 321 8.60 2.97 -18.80
C VAL A 321 8.16 2.71 -17.36
N CYS A 322 7.86 3.75 -16.59
CA CYS A 322 7.35 3.59 -15.22
C CYS A 322 5.97 2.90 -15.17
N SER A 323 5.15 2.95 -16.24
CA SER A 323 3.86 2.26 -16.26
C SER A 323 3.97 0.73 -16.28
N ILE A 324 5.15 0.17 -16.55
CA ILE A 324 5.40 -1.27 -16.39
C ILE A 324 5.06 -1.70 -14.95
N GLN A 325 5.45 -0.90 -13.96
CA GLN A 325 5.12 -1.18 -12.56
C GLN A 325 3.61 -1.18 -12.28
N HIS A 326 2.85 -0.26 -12.89
CA HIS A 326 1.40 -0.25 -12.73
C HIS A 326 0.77 -1.51 -13.33
N LEU A 327 1.27 -1.94 -14.49
CA LEU A 327 0.80 -3.17 -15.13
C LEU A 327 1.05 -4.40 -14.24
N GLN A 328 2.19 -4.47 -13.55
CA GLN A 328 2.49 -5.55 -12.61
C GLN A 328 1.40 -5.64 -11.54
N PHE A 329 1.13 -4.53 -10.83
CA PHE A 329 0.10 -4.49 -9.79
C PHE A 329 -1.30 -4.84 -10.32
N CYS A 330 -1.67 -4.33 -11.50
CA CYS A 330 -2.95 -4.68 -12.11
C CYS A 330 -3.05 -6.18 -12.41
N LEU A 331 -1.98 -6.83 -12.87
CA LEU A 331 -2.00 -8.27 -13.18
C LEU A 331 -2.19 -9.12 -11.92
N ASN A 332 -1.54 -8.76 -10.81
CA ASN A 332 -1.66 -9.51 -9.57
C ASN A 332 -3.05 -9.39 -8.92
N HIS A 333 -3.70 -8.23 -9.02
CA HIS A 333 -4.96 -7.96 -8.30
C HIS A 333 -6.21 -7.98 -9.19
N PHE A 334 -6.17 -7.38 -10.38
CA PHE A 334 -7.38 -7.22 -11.21
C PHE A 334 -7.79 -8.54 -11.87
N ALA A 335 -6.88 -9.51 -11.96
CA ALA A 335 -7.20 -10.86 -12.39
C ALA A 335 -7.70 -11.76 -11.25
N ALA A 336 -7.57 -11.32 -9.99
CA ALA A 336 -7.97 -12.06 -8.81
C ALA A 336 -9.47 -11.87 -8.49
N ASN A 337 -9.97 -12.62 -7.52
CA ASN A 337 -11.37 -12.52 -7.13
C ASN A 337 -11.65 -11.19 -6.43
N VAL A 338 -12.84 -10.64 -6.67
CA VAL A 338 -13.32 -9.42 -6.01
C VAL A 338 -14.59 -9.70 -5.20
N TYR A 339 -14.81 -8.92 -4.15
CA TYR A 339 -16.02 -8.99 -3.34
C TYR A 339 -16.60 -7.60 -3.03
N VAL A 340 -17.75 -7.59 -2.38
CA VAL A 340 -18.43 -6.37 -1.90
C VAL A 340 -18.74 -6.58 -0.42
N GLY A 341 -18.48 -5.56 0.39
CA GLY A 341 -18.64 -5.58 1.83
C GLY A 341 -17.32 -5.43 2.59
N PRO A 342 -17.40 -5.31 3.92
CA PRO A 342 -16.22 -5.11 4.76
C PRO A 342 -15.29 -6.33 4.75
N PRO A 343 -13.98 -6.13 4.98
CA PRO A 343 -13.08 -7.24 5.25
C PRO A 343 -13.48 -7.96 6.54
N SER A 344 -13.07 -9.22 6.63
CA SER A 344 -13.35 -10.06 7.79
C SER A 344 -12.04 -10.56 8.37
N GLY A 345 -11.92 -10.48 9.69
CA GLY A 345 -10.72 -10.93 10.40
C GLY A 345 -10.65 -12.45 10.56
N ASN A 346 -11.80 -13.14 10.52
CA ASN A 346 -11.91 -14.58 10.81
C ASN A 346 -11.50 -15.50 9.64
N ASP A 347 -11.44 -14.96 8.42
CA ASP A 347 -11.09 -15.63 7.16
C ASP A 347 -9.91 -14.94 6.47
N TRP A 348 -9.02 -14.32 7.28
CA TRP A 348 -7.89 -13.51 6.81
C TRP A 348 -7.08 -14.18 5.69
N PHE A 349 -6.63 -15.42 5.92
CA PHE A 349 -5.84 -16.16 4.95
C PHE A 349 -6.59 -16.37 3.62
N GLU A 350 -7.85 -16.80 3.68
CA GLU A 350 -8.66 -17.04 2.48
C GLU A 350 -8.91 -15.73 1.71
N LYS A 351 -9.15 -14.62 2.41
CA LYS A 351 -9.34 -13.31 1.78
C LYS A 351 -8.08 -12.81 1.08
N GLN A 352 -6.93 -12.85 1.76
CA GLN A 352 -5.67 -12.39 1.17
C GLN A 352 -5.31 -13.23 -0.05
N THR A 353 -5.46 -14.55 0.03
CA THR A 353 -5.16 -15.47 -1.09
C THR A 353 -6.18 -15.42 -2.23
N ALA A 354 -7.44 -15.09 -1.97
CA ALA A 354 -8.45 -14.94 -3.02
C ALA A 354 -8.31 -13.61 -3.79
N GLY A 355 -7.82 -12.56 -3.12
CA GLY A 355 -7.66 -11.22 -3.67
C GLY A 355 -6.32 -10.93 -4.33
N THR A 356 -5.39 -11.89 -4.33
CA THR A 356 -4.04 -11.74 -4.87
C THR A 356 -3.62 -12.95 -5.68
N LEU A 357 -2.66 -12.75 -6.58
CA LEU A 357 -2.09 -13.79 -7.43
C LEU A 357 -0.59 -13.54 -7.59
N ASP A 358 0.21 -14.59 -7.62
CA ASP A 358 1.62 -14.48 -8.00
C ASP A 358 1.80 -14.53 -9.51
N ILE A 359 2.88 -13.90 -9.99
CA ILE A 359 3.28 -13.94 -11.39
C ILE A 359 4.51 -14.84 -11.52
N SER A 360 4.29 -16.05 -12.03
CA SER A 360 5.38 -16.96 -12.37
C SER A 360 6.24 -16.39 -13.50
N CYS A 361 7.51 -16.15 -13.21
CA CYS A 361 8.47 -15.60 -14.16
C CYS A 361 9.88 -16.12 -13.91
N SER A 362 10.79 -15.83 -14.85
CA SER A 362 12.20 -16.21 -14.72
C SER A 362 12.92 -15.29 -13.73
N LYS A 363 13.90 -15.81 -12.97
CA LYS A 363 14.61 -15.05 -11.91
C LYS A 363 15.22 -13.72 -12.33
N TRP A 364 15.58 -13.53 -13.60
CA TRP A 364 16.09 -12.25 -14.08
C TRP A 364 15.03 -11.13 -14.07
N MET A 365 13.74 -11.51 -14.03
CA MET A 365 12.63 -10.58 -13.86
C MET A 365 12.49 -10.06 -12.43
N ASP A 366 13.14 -10.69 -11.44
CA ASP A 366 13.07 -10.26 -10.03
C ASP A 366 13.49 -8.79 -9.89
N TRP A 367 14.48 -8.35 -10.68
CA TRP A 367 14.88 -6.94 -10.72
C TRP A 367 13.75 -6.04 -11.23
N PHE A 368 13.00 -6.46 -12.25
CA PHE A 368 11.90 -5.67 -12.80
C PHE A 368 10.66 -5.65 -11.91
N PHE A 369 10.41 -6.70 -11.13
CA PHE A 369 9.23 -6.79 -10.24
C PHE A 369 9.52 -6.32 -8.81
N GLY A 370 10.79 -6.25 -8.40
CA GLY A 370 11.15 -5.81 -7.06
C GLY A 370 10.66 -6.74 -5.95
N GLY A 371 10.39 -8.02 -6.25
CA GLY A 371 9.78 -8.98 -5.32
C GLY A 371 8.26 -8.99 -5.35
N LEU A 372 7.62 -8.02 -6.00
CA LEU A 372 6.15 -7.88 -6.05
C LEU A 372 5.48 -8.77 -7.10
N GLN A 373 6.23 -9.71 -7.69
CA GLN A 373 5.66 -10.89 -8.36
C GLN A 373 5.10 -11.91 -7.36
N PHE A 374 5.51 -11.83 -6.09
CA PHE A 374 5.09 -12.70 -4.97
C PHE A 374 4.05 -11.98 -4.11
N GLN A 375 2.88 -11.67 -4.68
CA GLN A 375 1.83 -10.92 -3.99
C GLN A 375 1.10 -11.75 -2.94
N LEU A 376 1.06 -13.07 -3.10
CA LEU A 376 0.48 -13.95 -2.10
C LEU A 376 1.27 -13.86 -0.79
N GLU A 377 2.60 -14.03 -0.86
CA GLU A 377 3.47 -13.88 0.28
C GLU A 377 3.44 -12.46 0.82
N HIS A 378 3.44 -11.44 -0.06
CA HIS A 378 3.35 -10.05 0.34
C HIS A 378 2.08 -9.72 1.14
N HIS A 379 0.93 -10.31 0.82
CA HIS A 379 -0.31 -10.01 1.56
C HIS A 379 -0.48 -10.85 2.83
N LEU A 380 0.08 -12.06 2.85
CA LEU A 380 0.02 -12.95 4.02
C LEU A 380 1.10 -12.64 5.06
N PHE A 381 2.25 -12.18 4.61
CA PHE A 381 3.45 -11.85 5.37
C PHE A 381 4.02 -10.54 4.83
N PRO A 382 3.26 -9.44 4.95
CA PRO A 382 3.67 -8.12 4.45
C PRO A 382 5.04 -7.73 4.93
#